data_AF-A0A2U1U589-F1
#
_entry.id   AF-A0A2U1U589-F1
#
_cell.length_a   1.000
_cell.length_b   1.000
_cell.length_c   1.000
_cell.angle_alpha   90.00
_cell.angle_beta   90.00
_cell.angle_gamma   90.00
#
_symmetry.space_group_name_H-M   'P 1'
#
loop_
_entity.id
_entity.type
_entity.pdbx_description
1 polymer ?
#
loop_
_entity_poly.entity_id
_entity_poly.type
_entity_poly.pdbx_seq_one_letter_code
_entity_poly.pdbx_strand_id
1 'polypeptide(L)'
;MPTQSASKQVTLELAVRNHPGVMSHVCGLFARRAFNVEGILCMPLEGGDESRIWLLVQDDQRLQQMVSQVEKLEDVLEVRRHGDEMRIFDQVAEFYR
;
A
#
# COMPACT_ATOMS: atom_id res chain seq x y z
N MET A 1 2.17 1.98 -33.94
CA MET A 1 2.41 2.91 -32.82
C MET A 1 2.42 2.09 -31.53
N PRO A 2 3.57 1.72 -30.94
CA PRO A 2 3.59 1.17 -29.60
C PRO A 2 3.86 2.33 -28.63
N THR A 3 2.81 2.85 -28.00
CA THR A 3 2.96 3.79 -26.89
C THR A 3 2.16 3.24 -25.73
N GLN A 4 2.80 2.32 -25.00
CA GLN A 4 2.41 2.01 -23.64
C GLN A 4 3.70 1.64 -22.91
N SER A 5 4.37 2.66 -22.38
CA SER A 5 5.31 2.47 -21.29
C SER A 5 4.50 1.84 -20.17
N ALA A 6 4.63 0.53 -19.97
CA ALA A 6 3.98 -0.17 -18.87
C ALA A 6 4.49 0.47 -17.58
N SER A 7 3.65 1.29 -16.94
CA SER A 7 3.97 1.91 -15.67
C SER A 7 4.12 0.77 -14.67
N LYS A 8 5.34 0.55 -14.15
CA LYS A 8 5.62 -0.57 -13.26
C LYS A 8 4.85 -0.34 -11.96
N GLN A 9 4.07 -1.33 -11.51
CA GLN A 9 3.36 -1.26 -10.25
C GLN A 9 4.20 -1.91 -9.15
N VAL A 10 4.01 -1.46 -7.92
CA VAL A 10 4.65 -2.06 -6.75
C VAL A 10 3.63 -2.18 -5.63
N THR A 11 3.83 -3.17 -4.78
CA THR A 11 3.00 -3.36 -3.58
C THR A 11 3.76 -2.85 -2.37
N LEU A 12 3.20 -1.87 -1.67
CA LEU A 12 3.65 -1.50 -0.34
C LEU A 12 2.90 -2.35 0.69
N GLU A 13 3.64 -3.05 1.55
CA GLU A 13 3.12 -3.74 2.72
C GLU A 13 3.45 -2.91 3.96
N LEU A 14 2.43 -2.51 4.72
CA LEU A 14 2.57 -1.74 5.94
C LEU A 14 2.11 -2.59 7.12
N ALA A 15 2.94 -2.73 8.15
CA ALA A 15 2.50 -3.18 9.46
C ALA A 15 2.13 -1.95 10.29
N VAL A 16 0.91 -1.93 10.84
CA VAL A 16 0.39 -0.77 11.57
C VAL A 16 -0.27 -1.18 12.87
N ARG A 17 -0.27 -0.28 13.86
CA ARG A 17 -1.10 -0.43 15.06
C ARG A 17 -2.57 -0.26 14.68
N ASN A 18 -3.42 -1.17 15.16
CA ASN A 18 -4.84 -1.17 14.86
C ASN A 18 -5.61 -0.31 15.87
N HIS A 19 -5.58 1.00 15.67
CA HIS A 19 -6.41 1.94 16.41
C HIS A 19 -7.32 2.74 15.46
N PRO A 20 -8.41 3.34 15.97
CA PRO A 20 -9.28 4.16 15.16
C PRO A 20 -8.51 5.30 14.47
N GLY A 21 -8.64 5.40 13.15
CA GLY A 21 -8.06 6.48 12.34
C GLY A 21 -6.80 6.14 11.56
N VAL A 22 -6.13 5.02 11.86
CA VAL A 22 -4.86 4.64 11.18
C VAL A 22 -5.02 4.52 9.66
N MET A 23 -6.10 3.86 9.19
CA MET A 23 -6.37 3.69 7.76
C MET A 23 -6.61 5.03 7.07
N SER A 24 -7.34 5.95 7.72
CA SER A 24 -7.62 7.28 7.18
C SER A 24 -6.34 8.11 7.08
N HIS A 25 -5.43 8.02 8.06
CA HIS A 25 -4.13 8.69 8.00
C HIS A 25 -3.25 8.17 6.88
N VAL A 26 -3.14 6.84 6.75
CA VAL A 26 -2.37 6.21 5.68
C VAL A 26 -2.94 6.61 4.32
N CYS A 27 -4.24 6.38 4.05
CA CYS A 27 -4.87 6.73 2.78
C CYS A 27 -4.80 8.24 2.49
N GLY A 28 -4.94 9.08 3.52
CA GLY A 28 -4.87 10.53 3.41
C GLY A 28 -3.49 11.06 2.98
N LEU A 29 -2.40 10.35 3.28
CA LEU A 29 -1.07 10.69 2.75
C LEU A 29 -1.02 10.52 1.23
N PHE A 30 -1.54 9.41 0.70
CA PHE A 30 -1.54 9.13 -0.74
C PHE A 30 -2.49 10.08 -1.48
N ALA A 31 -3.68 10.34 -0.93
CA ALA A 31 -4.66 11.26 -1.51
C ALA A 31 -4.11 12.69 -1.67
N ARG A 32 -3.40 13.23 -0.65
CA ARG A 32 -2.87 14.60 -0.68
C ARG A 32 -1.82 14.85 -1.76
N ARG A 33 -1.10 13.81 -2.21
CA ARG A 33 -0.05 13.94 -3.22
C ARG A 33 -0.50 13.48 -4.61
N ALA A 34 -1.81 13.28 -4.81
CA ALA A 34 -2.41 12.77 -6.04
C ALA A 34 -1.78 11.45 -6.51
N PHE A 35 -1.41 10.58 -5.57
CA PHE A 35 -1.03 9.22 -5.88
C PHE A 35 -2.28 8.39 -6.11
N ASN A 36 -2.35 7.74 -7.27
CA ASN A 36 -3.40 6.76 -7.51
C ASN A 36 -3.08 5.48 -6.71
N VAL A 37 -4.04 5.04 -5.91
CA VAL A 37 -4.00 3.73 -5.24
C VAL A 37 -4.86 2.80 -6.07
N GLU A 38 -4.22 1.90 -6.81
CA GLU A 38 -4.88 0.97 -7.75
C GLU A 38 -5.60 -0.16 -6.99
N GLY A 39 -5.13 -0.47 -5.78
CA GLY A 39 -5.70 -1.48 -4.92
C GLY A 39 -5.31 -1.27 -3.47
N ILE A 40 -6.24 -1.60 -2.57
CA ILE A 40 -6.00 -1.63 -1.13
C ILE A 40 -6.55 -2.93 -0.54
N LEU A 41 -5.75 -3.58 0.27
CA LEU A 41 -6.17 -4.69 1.13
C LEU A 41 -5.76 -4.37 2.55
N CYS A 42 -6.61 -4.71 3.51
CA CYS A 42 -6.34 -4.53 4.92
C CYS A 42 -6.82 -5.77 5.66
N MET A 43 -5.96 -6.36 6.48
CA MET A 43 -6.34 -7.46 7.37
C MET A 43 -5.74 -7.27 8.76
N PRO A 44 -6.52 -7.49 9.83
CA PRO A 44 -5.97 -7.54 11.19
C PRO A 44 -5.04 -8.76 11.34
N LEU A 45 -4.00 -8.61 12.16
CA LEU A 45 -3.14 -9.72 12.57
C LEU A 45 -3.75 -10.45 13.78
N GLU A 46 -3.18 -11.60 14.12
CA GLU A 46 -3.56 -12.36 15.31
C GLU A 46 -3.44 -11.47 16.57
N GLY A 47 -4.48 -11.46 17.40
CA GLY A 47 -4.57 -10.57 18.57
C GLY A 47 -5.25 -9.22 18.31
N GLY A 48 -5.35 -8.77 17.05
CA GLY A 48 -6.14 -7.60 16.67
C GLY A 48 -5.55 -6.23 17.03
N ASP A 49 -4.44 -6.16 17.76
CA ASP A 49 -3.74 -4.90 18.09
C ASP A 49 -2.92 -4.34 16.92
N GLU A 50 -2.65 -5.18 15.91
CA GLU A 50 -1.94 -4.81 14.69
C GLU A 50 -2.74 -5.19 13.45
N SER A 51 -2.47 -4.49 12.35
CA SER A 51 -3.05 -4.76 11.04
C SER A 51 -1.99 -4.68 9.96
N ARG A 52 -2.27 -5.35 8.85
CA ARG A 52 -1.44 -5.30 7.66
C ARG A 52 -2.22 -4.67 6.53
N ILE A 53 -1.62 -3.66 5.92
CA ILE A 53 -2.20 -2.94 4.78
C ILE A 53 -1.30 -3.18 3.57
N TRP A 54 -1.89 -3.65 2.48
CA TRP A 54 -1.23 -3.71 1.18
C TRP A 54 -1.80 -2.62 0.28
N LEU A 55 -0.91 -1.84 -0.34
CA LEU A 55 -1.25 -0.78 -1.27
C LEU A 55 -0.59 -1.07 -2.61
N LEU A 56 -1.40 -1.25 -3.65
CA LEU A 56 -0.92 -1.33 -5.03
C LEU A 56 -0.84 0.09 -5.60
N VAL A 57 0.36 0.52 -5.95
CA VAL A 57 0.63 1.88 -6.44
C VAL A 57 1.57 1.85 -7.63
N GLN A 58 1.59 2.93 -8.40
CA GLN A 58 2.57 3.11 -9.47
C GLN A 58 3.96 3.41 -8.90
N ASP A 59 5.00 2.84 -9.51
CA ASP A 59 6.41 3.08 -9.16
C ASP A 59 6.91 4.40 -9.74
N ASP A 60 6.36 5.50 -9.24
CA ASP A 60 6.80 6.87 -9.54
C ASP A 60 8.06 7.21 -8.71
N GLN A 61 8.92 8.09 -9.24
CA GLN A 61 10.07 8.67 -8.53
C GLN A 61 9.68 9.30 -7.18
N ARG A 62 8.45 9.81 -7.06
CA ARG A 62 7.92 10.40 -5.81
C ARG A 62 7.61 9.35 -4.73
N LEU A 63 7.55 8.06 -5.07
CA LEU A 63 7.14 6.98 -4.17
C LEU A 63 8.09 6.83 -2.99
N GLN A 64 9.40 6.95 -3.21
CA GLN A 64 10.39 6.85 -2.13
C GLN A 64 10.16 7.93 -1.06
N GLN A 65 9.86 9.16 -1.48
CA GLN A 65 9.53 10.23 -0.55
C GLN A 65 8.22 9.96 0.20
N MET A 66 7.24 9.34 -0.46
CA MET A 66 6.00 8.91 0.18
C MET A 66 6.24 7.87 1.27
N VAL A 67 7.02 6.83 0.96
CA VAL A 67 7.38 5.77 1.92
C VAL A 67 8.03 6.39 3.16
N SER A 68 9.01 7.28 2.98
CA SER A 68 9.65 7.96 4.12
C SER A 68 8.73 8.88 4.94
N GLN A 69 7.55 9.25 4.43
CA GLN A 69 6.55 10.01 5.20
C GLN A 69 5.61 9.07 5.94
N VAL A 70 5.26 7.93 5.34
CA VAL A 70 4.47 6.87 5.97
C VAL A 70 5.25 6.28 7.15
N GLU A 71 6.55 6.01 7.00
CA GLU A 71 7.44 5.51 8.06
C GLU A 71 7.56 6.47 9.27
N LYS A 72 7.16 7.74 9.13
CA LYS A 72 7.17 8.72 10.23
C LYS A 72 5.86 8.77 11.00
N LEU A 73 4.82 8.09 10.55
CA LEU A 73 3.58 7.98 11.30
C LEU A 73 3.83 7.10 12.53
N GLU A 74 3.40 7.56 13.70
CA GLU A 74 3.56 6.84 14.97
C GLU A 74 2.97 5.43 14.93
N ASP A 75 1.90 5.28 14.15
CA ASP A 75 1.13 4.04 14.05
C ASP A 75 1.70 3.06 13.03
N VAL A 76 2.70 3.47 12.24
CA VAL A 76 3.37 2.61 11.26
C VAL A 76 4.58 1.96 11.91
N LEU A 77 4.56 0.64 11.99
CA LEU A 77 5.61 -0.18 12.61
C LEU A 77 6.67 -0.58 11.59
N GLU A 78 6.26 -0.89 10.37
CA GLU A 78 7.14 -1.35 9.30
C GLU A 78 6.54 -1.02 7.93
N VAL A 79 7.39 -0.68 6.95
CA VAL A 79 7.01 -0.57 5.54
C VAL A 79 7.94 -1.45 4.71
N ARG A 80 7.37 -2.33 3.89
CA ARG A 80 8.09 -3.15 2.92
C ARG A 80 7.60 -2.85 1.52
N ARG A 81 8.53 -2.84 0.56
CA ARG A 81 8.23 -2.65 -0.85
C ARG A 81 8.49 -3.95 -1.59
N HIS A 82 7.48 -4.41 -2.31
CA HIS A 82 7.54 -5.60 -3.15
C HIS A 82 7.37 -5.19 -4.62
N GLY A 83 8.10 -5.86 -5.50
CA GLY A 83 7.94 -5.73 -6.95
C GLY A 83 6.75 -6.53 -7.48
N ASP A 84 6.83 -6.90 -8.75
CA ASP A 84 5.78 -7.65 -9.46
C ASP A 84 5.61 -9.10 -8.94
N GLU A 85 6.53 -9.58 -8.09
CA GLU A 85 6.46 -10.91 -7.48
C GLU A 85 5.33 -11.07 -6.44
N MET A 86 4.88 -9.96 -5.84
CA MET A 86 3.82 -9.97 -4.83
C MET A 86 2.44 -9.93 -5.51
N ARG A 87 1.82 -11.11 -5.66
CA ARG A 87 0.57 -11.29 -6.41
C ARG A 87 -0.69 -11.35 -5.55
N ILE A 88 -0.68 -10.71 -4.37
CA ILE A 88 -1.80 -10.77 -3.42
C ILE A 88 -3.12 -10.24 -4.02
N PHE A 89 -3.04 -9.19 -4.85
CA PHE A 89 -4.22 -8.61 -5.51
C PHE A 89 -4.78 -9.52 -6.61
N ASP A 90 -3.92 -10.23 -7.35
CA ASP A 90 -4.35 -11.23 -8.33
C ASP A 90 -5.07 -12.38 -7.63
N GLN A 91 -4.49 -12.90 -6.55
CA GLN A 91 -5.07 -13.99 -5.76
C GLN A 91 -6.44 -13.61 -5.20
N VAL A 92 -6.57 -12.40 -4.63
CA VAL A 92 -7.86 -11.91 -4.13
C VAL A 92 -8.87 -11.77 -5.26
N ALA A 93 -8.47 -11.26 -6.42
CA ALA A 93 -9.36 -11.12 -7.58
C ALA A 93 -9.87 -12.46 -8.12
N GLU A 94 -9.08 -13.53 -8.02
CA GLU A 94 -9.50 -14.89 -8.39
C GLU A 94 -10.65 -15.42 -7.53
N PHE A 95 -10.79 -14.99 -6.27
CA PHE A 95 -11.92 -15.40 -5.42
C PHE A 95 -13.28 -14.81 -5.86
N TYR A 96 -13.27 -13.75 -6.68
CA TYR A 96 -14.50 -13.08 -7.14
C TYR A 96 -14.85 -13.39 -8.60
N ARG A 97 -14.14 -14.31 -9.26
CA ARG A 97 -14.50 -14.85 -10.59
C ARG A 97 -15.29 -16.14 -10.46
#